data_AF-A0A660VBD6-F1
#
_entry.id   AF-A0A660VBD6-F1
#
_cell.length_a   1.000
_cell.length_b   1.000
_cell.length_c   1.000
_cell.angle_alpha   90.00
_cell.angle_beta   90.00
_cell.angle_gamma   90.00
#
_symmetry.space_group_name_H-M   'P 1'
#
loop_
_entity.id
_entity.type
_entity.pdbx_description
1 polymer ?
#
loop_
_entity_poly.entity_id
_entity_poly.type
_entity_poly.pdbx_seq_one_letter_code
_entity_poly.pdbx_strand_id
1 'polypeptide(L)'
;MRLGLYVTVMVWLGTAITVGCGGGERRSRSKSSRWKRLQREAQEYCKKGDRSLRTALRLKEERGQTAADPYFRDAREYFQRALGIYEELNRRFPGKFRPMIKEIQDRLYTITKESGFSG
;
A
#
# COMPACT_ATOMS: atom_id res chain seq x y z
N MET A 1 5.99 17.00 -55.81
CA MET A 1 5.84 18.40 -55.35
C MET A 1 4.38 18.66 -55.05
N ARG A 2 4.12 19.40 -53.95
CA ARG A 2 2.86 20.04 -53.53
C ARG A 2 1.79 19.12 -52.91
N LEU A 3 1.65 19.15 -51.58
CA LEU A 3 0.75 20.01 -50.75
C LEU A 3 -0.45 19.12 -50.33
N GLY A 4 -0.67 18.72 -49.08
CA GLY A 4 -0.76 19.55 -47.87
C GLY A 4 -2.24 19.92 -47.62
N LEU A 5 -2.72 19.70 -46.38
CA LEU A 5 -4.09 19.87 -45.84
C LEU A 5 -5.05 18.68 -46.09
N TYR A 6 -5.87 18.18 -45.14
CA TYR A 6 -6.53 18.81 -44.00
C TYR A 6 -6.62 17.84 -42.81
N VAL A 7 -6.41 18.38 -41.62
CA VAL A 7 -6.77 17.79 -40.32
C VAL A 7 -8.30 17.65 -40.27
N THR A 8 -8.81 16.46 -39.99
CA THR A 8 -10.20 16.31 -39.51
C THR A 8 -10.20 15.42 -38.28
N VAL A 9 -10.37 16.11 -37.16
CA VAL A 9 -10.61 15.60 -35.82
C VAL A 9 -11.87 14.73 -35.84
N MET A 10 -11.74 13.43 -35.59
CA MET A 10 -12.88 12.60 -35.18
C MET A 10 -12.75 12.26 -33.70
N VAL A 11 -13.15 13.24 -32.89
CA VAL A 11 -13.65 13.03 -31.53
C VAL A 11 -14.84 12.07 -31.64
N TRP A 12 -14.63 10.81 -31.28
CA TRP A 12 -15.73 9.91 -30.94
C TRP A 12 -16.04 10.09 -29.45
N LEU A 13 -16.83 11.15 -29.20
CA LEU A 13 -17.74 11.23 -28.06
C LEU A 13 -18.77 10.11 -28.22
N GLY A 14 -18.51 8.98 -27.58
CA GLY A 14 -19.42 7.84 -27.49
C GLY A 14 -19.66 7.45 -26.04
N THR A 15 -20.03 8.42 -25.21
CA THR A 15 -20.49 8.19 -23.83
C THR A 15 -21.85 7.49 -23.87
N ALA A 16 -21.85 6.18 -24.08
CA ALA A 16 -23.02 5.34 -23.81
C ALA A 16 -23.03 5.02 -22.31
N ILE A 17 -23.73 5.86 -21.55
CA ILE A 17 -24.12 5.59 -20.16
C ILE A 17 -25.08 4.40 -20.20
N THR A 18 -24.54 3.19 -20.08
CA THR A 18 -25.33 2.01 -19.75
C THR A 18 -25.14 1.75 -18.27
N VAL A 19 -26.11 2.23 -17.49
CA VAL A 19 -26.25 1.92 -16.07
C VAL A 19 -26.73 0.48 -15.98
N GLY A 20 -25.78 -0.43 -16.05
CA GLY A 20 -25.97 -1.85 -15.84
C GLY A 20 -24.62 -2.36 -15.38
N CYS A 21 -24.44 -2.52 -14.07
CA CYS A 21 -23.23 -3.06 -13.45
C CYS A 21 -23.10 -4.57 -13.75
N GLY A 22 -23.15 -4.94 -15.03
CA GLY A 22 -22.76 -6.23 -15.56
C GLY A 22 -21.24 -6.26 -15.64
N GLY A 23 -20.62 -6.66 -14.53
CA GLY A 23 -19.18 -6.93 -14.42
C GLY A 23 -18.77 -8.09 -15.32
N GLY A 24 -18.71 -7.84 -16.62
CA GLY A 24 -18.21 -8.75 -17.65
C GLY A 24 -16.73 -8.56 -17.89
N GLU A 25 -15.89 -8.54 -16.85
CA GLU A 25 -14.43 -8.62 -17.04
C GLU A 25 -13.97 -10.08 -16.95
N ARG A 26 -14.15 -10.83 -18.05
CA ARG A 26 -13.46 -12.10 -18.26
C ARG A 26 -12.00 -11.80 -18.65
N ARG A 27 -11.13 -11.59 -17.66
CA ARG A 27 -9.68 -11.45 -17.87
C ARG A 27 -8.88 -12.37 -16.95
N SER A 28 -8.31 -13.42 -17.57
CA SER A 28 -7.15 -14.21 -17.13
C SER A 28 -7.11 -14.71 -15.68
N ARG A 29 -7.65 -15.92 -15.49
CA ARG A 29 -7.86 -16.60 -14.20
C ARG A 29 -6.62 -17.26 -13.57
N SER A 30 -5.40 -17.15 -14.12
CA SER A 30 -4.23 -17.94 -13.63
C SER A 30 -3.04 -17.18 -13.01
N LYS A 31 -3.00 -15.84 -13.04
CA LYS A 31 -1.99 -15.04 -12.27
C LYS A 31 -2.62 -14.07 -11.25
N SER A 32 -3.95 -13.98 -11.24
CA SER A 32 -4.76 -13.05 -10.43
C SER A 32 -4.76 -13.39 -8.93
N SER A 33 -4.44 -14.62 -8.54
CA SER A 33 -4.61 -15.10 -7.16
C SER A 33 -3.37 -14.92 -6.28
N ARG A 34 -2.16 -14.95 -6.84
CA ARG A 34 -0.90 -14.90 -6.07
C ARG A 34 -0.64 -13.50 -5.51
N TRP A 35 -0.78 -12.46 -6.34
CA TRP A 35 -0.58 -11.08 -5.88
C TRP A 35 -1.63 -10.64 -4.85
N LYS A 36 -2.88 -11.15 -4.95
CA LYS A 36 -3.93 -10.92 -3.95
C LYS A 36 -3.64 -11.62 -2.62
N ARG A 37 -2.93 -12.75 -2.63
CA ARG A 37 -2.45 -13.42 -1.41
C ARG A 37 -1.36 -12.60 -0.74
N LEU A 38 -0.35 -12.18 -1.50
CA LEU A 38 0.72 -11.29 -1.03
C LEU A 38 0.16 -9.97 -0.48
N GLN A 39 -0.82 -9.37 -1.17
CA GLN A 39 -1.47 -8.16 -0.68
C GLN A 39 -2.18 -8.39 0.67
N ARG A 40 -2.93 -9.49 0.80
CA ARG A 40 -3.59 -9.84 2.07
C ARG A 40 -2.59 -10.10 3.19
N GLU A 41 -1.48 -10.77 2.87
CA GLU A 41 -0.40 -11.03 3.81
C GLU A 41 0.25 -9.72 4.29
N ALA A 42 0.55 -8.79 3.38
CA ALA A 42 1.06 -7.47 3.72
C ALA A 42 0.06 -6.66 4.58
N GLN A 43 -1.23 -6.73 4.27
CA GLN A 43 -2.27 -6.10 5.09
C GLN A 43 -2.35 -6.70 6.50
N GLU A 44 -2.17 -8.02 6.63
CA GLU A 44 -2.15 -8.67 7.93
C GLU A 44 -0.94 -8.21 8.75
N TYR A 45 0.23 -8.07 8.13
CA TYR A 45 1.39 -7.49 8.76
C TYR A 45 1.15 -6.03 9.18
N CYS A 46 0.55 -5.19 8.34
CA CYS A 46 0.17 -3.83 8.75
C CYS A 46 -0.75 -3.85 9.97
N LYS A 47 -1.78 -4.71 9.97
CA LYS A 47 -2.72 -4.83 11.09
C LYS A 47 -2.03 -5.29 12.39
N LYS A 48 -1.07 -6.21 12.31
CA LYS A 48 -0.24 -6.62 13.46
C LYS A 48 0.67 -5.49 13.93
N GLY A 49 1.26 -4.74 13.00
CA GLY A 49 2.06 -3.55 13.27
C GLY A 49 1.26 -2.46 13.99
N ASP A 50 0.07 -2.11 13.49
CA ASP A 50 -0.80 -1.08 14.08
C ASP A 50 -1.26 -1.47 15.50
N ARG A 51 -1.56 -2.75 15.73
CA ARG A 51 -1.89 -3.26 17.07
C ARG A 51 -0.71 -3.12 18.05
N SER A 52 0.47 -3.49 17.59
CA SER A 52 1.70 -3.41 18.38
C SER A 52 2.06 -1.96 18.69
N LEU A 53 1.96 -1.07 17.69
CA LEU A 53 2.16 0.37 17.85
C LEU A 53 1.19 0.98 18.88
N ARG A 54 -0.10 0.67 18.79
CA ARG A 54 -1.10 1.16 19.74
C ARG A 54 -0.82 0.70 21.17
N THR A 55 -0.34 -0.53 21.32
CA THR A 55 0.04 -1.10 22.62
C THR A 55 1.30 -0.43 23.16
N ALA A 56 2.29 -0.17 22.29
CA ALA A 56 3.50 0.55 22.65
C ALA A 56 3.19 1.97 23.17
N LEU A 57 2.35 2.72 22.44
CA LEU A 57 1.96 4.07 22.84
C LEU A 57 1.27 4.10 24.21
N ARG A 58 0.32 3.17 24.44
CA ARG A 58 -0.35 3.07 25.75
C ARG A 58 0.64 2.75 26.87
N LEU A 59 1.52 1.77 26.66
CA LEU A 59 2.50 1.38 27.68
C LEU A 59 3.53 2.47 27.95
N LYS A 60 3.87 3.28 26.94
CA LYS A 60 4.74 4.43 27.09
C LYS A 60 4.13 5.46 28.04
N GLU A 61 2.83 5.72 27.91
CA GLU A 61 2.10 6.64 28.79
C GLU A 61 1.94 6.06 30.22
N GLU A 62 1.65 4.76 30.35
CA GLU A 62 1.35 4.14 31.65
C GLU A 62 2.58 3.74 32.48
N ARG A 63 3.63 3.24 31.80
CA ARG A 63 4.79 2.56 32.43
C ARG A 63 6.13 3.11 31.99
N GLY A 64 6.13 4.10 31.11
CA GLY A 64 7.34 4.71 30.55
C GLY A 64 7.95 3.93 29.38
N GLN A 65 9.05 4.48 28.85
CA GLN A 65 9.64 4.06 27.57
C GLN A 65 10.12 2.60 27.56
N THR A 66 10.72 2.11 28.66
CA THR A 66 11.32 0.77 28.73
C THR A 66 10.29 -0.34 28.53
N ALA A 67 9.05 -0.14 29.01
CA ALA A 67 7.97 -1.11 28.82
C ALA A 67 7.43 -1.11 27.37
N ALA A 68 7.58 0.01 26.66
CA ALA A 68 7.09 0.19 25.29
C ALA A 68 8.09 -0.24 24.21
N ASP A 69 9.39 -0.24 24.49
CA ASP A 69 10.47 -0.62 23.55
C ASP A 69 10.23 -1.95 22.81
N PRO A 70 9.89 -3.07 23.48
CA PRO A 70 9.67 -4.33 22.77
C PRO A 70 8.51 -4.23 21.77
N TYR A 71 7.44 -3.50 22.11
CA TYR A 71 6.28 -3.32 21.24
C TYR A 71 6.57 -2.38 20.07
N PHE A 72 7.43 -1.37 20.26
CA PHE A 72 7.93 -0.56 19.15
C PHE A 72 8.80 -1.37 18.19
N ARG A 73 9.65 -2.28 18.71
CA ARG A 73 10.45 -3.20 17.89
C ARG A 73 9.56 -4.14 17.07
N ASP A 74 8.56 -4.76 17.70
CA ASP A 74 7.60 -5.64 17.02
C ASP A 74 6.83 -4.89 15.94
N ALA A 75 6.32 -3.68 16.25
CA ALA A 75 5.63 -2.85 15.28
C ALA A 75 6.52 -2.55 14.07
N ARG A 76 7.79 -2.17 14.31
CA ARG A 76 8.76 -1.89 13.25
C ARG A 76 8.99 -3.11 12.37
N GLU A 77 9.19 -4.27 12.97
CA GLU A 77 9.43 -5.51 12.22
C GLU A 77 8.23 -5.86 11.32
N TYR A 78 7.01 -5.79 11.86
CA TYR A 78 5.81 -6.04 11.08
C TYR A 78 5.66 -5.07 9.90
N PHE A 79 5.91 -3.78 10.12
CA PHE A 79 5.85 -2.79 9.04
C PHE A 79 6.97 -2.99 8.01
N GLN A 80 8.17 -3.39 8.41
CA GLN A 80 9.26 -3.73 7.48
C GLN A 80 8.91 -4.95 6.62
N ARG A 81 8.30 -5.99 7.20
CA ARG A 81 7.81 -7.16 6.44
C ARG A 81 6.72 -6.77 5.44
N ALA A 82 5.76 -5.93 5.87
CA ALA A 82 4.72 -5.41 4.98
C ALA A 82 5.31 -4.58 3.84
N LEU A 83 6.29 -3.72 4.13
CA LEU A 83 6.97 -2.88 3.16
C LEU A 83 7.62 -3.73 2.06
N GLY A 84 8.39 -4.75 2.43
CA GLY A 84 9.05 -5.63 1.46
C GLY A 84 8.08 -6.32 0.50
N ILE A 85 6.92 -6.76 1.01
CA ILE A 85 5.88 -7.35 0.15
C ILE A 85 5.27 -6.30 -0.79
N TYR A 86 4.97 -5.10 -0.29
CA TYR A 86 4.41 -4.04 -1.14
C TYR A 86 5.40 -3.51 -2.16
N GLU A 87 6.70 -3.48 -1.86
CA GLU A 87 7.75 -3.17 -2.83
C GLU A 87 7.85 -4.24 -3.92
N GLU A 88 7.80 -5.54 -3.57
CA GLU A 88 7.73 -6.61 -4.57
C GLU A 88 6.47 -6.46 -5.45
N LEU A 89 5.32 -6.18 -4.83
CA LEU A 89 4.08 -5.93 -5.55
C LEU A 89 4.17 -4.70 -6.46
N ASN A 90 4.83 -3.63 -6.02
CA ASN A 90 5.02 -2.42 -6.81
C ASN A 90 6.01 -2.64 -7.97
N ARG A 91 7.01 -3.51 -7.84
CA ARG A 91 7.87 -3.92 -8.97
C ARG A 91 7.06 -4.65 -10.06
N ARG A 92 6.07 -5.45 -9.67
CA ARG A 92 5.17 -6.16 -10.60
C ARG A 92 4.05 -5.30 -11.15
N PHE A 93 3.56 -4.35 -10.36
CA PHE A 93 2.46 -3.44 -10.69
C PHE A 93 2.86 -2.00 -10.34
N PRO A 94 3.71 -1.37 -11.17
CA PRO A 94 4.26 -0.05 -10.88
C PRO A 94 3.14 0.97 -10.68
N GLY A 95 3.22 1.74 -9.60
CA GLY A 95 2.26 2.81 -9.30
C GLY A 95 1.11 2.39 -8.40
N LYS A 96 0.63 1.15 -8.51
CA LYS A 96 -0.57 0.68 -7.80
C LYS A 96 -0.42 0.66 -6.28
N PHE A 97 0.77 0.30 -5.79
CA PHE A 97 1.02 0.09 -4.36
C PHE A 97 1.82 1.24 -3.72
N ARG A 98 2.19 2.27 -4.49
CA ARG A 98 2.85 3.49 -3.97
C ARG A 98 2.16 4.13 -2.76
N PRO A 99 0.82 4.28 -2.69
CA PRO A 99 0.19 4.87 -1.51
C PRO A 99 0.39 4.01 -0.26
N MET A 100 0.29 2.68 -0.37
CA MET A 100 0.50 1.76 0.77
C MET A 100 1.95 1.78 1.24
N ILE A 101 2.92 1.83 0.32
CA ILE A 101 4.34 1.98 0.64
C ILE A 101 4.59 3.27 1.44
N LYS A 102 4.03 4.39 0.96
CA LYS A 102 4.16 5.69 1.64
C LYS A 102 3.55 5.66 3.04
N GLU A 103 2.38 5.07 3.20
CA GLU A 103 1.71 4.94 4.50
C GLU A 103 2.54 4.10 5.49
N ILE A 104 3.16 3.02 5.02
CA ILE A 104 4.04 2.20 5.87
C ILE A 104 5.32 2.96 6.25
N GLN A 105 5.90 3.73 5.32
CA GLN A 105 7.05 4.59 5.61
C GLN A 105 6.72 5.66 6.65
N ASP A 106 5.53 6.27 6.56
CA ASP A 106 5.05 7.25 7.55
C ASP A 106 4.92 6.62 8.94
N ARG A 107 4.30 5.43 9.03
CA ARG A 107 4.20 4.67 10.29
C ARG A 107 5.58 4.30 10.87
N LEU A 108 6.53 3.88 10.01
CA LEU A 108 7.89 3.58 10.43
C LEU A 108 8.60 4.84 10.96
N TYR A 109 8.39 6.00 10.32
CA TYR A 109 8.90 7.27 10.81
C TYR A 109 8.31 7.63 12.18
N THR A 110 7.00 7.47 12.38
CA THR A 110 6.36 7.64 13.69
C THR A 110 6.99 6.73 14.74
N ILE A 111 7.20 5.45 14.45
CA ILE A 111 7.83 4.52 15.40
C ILE A 111 9.22 5.00 15.78
N THR A 112 10.06 5.39 14.82
CA THR A 112 11.43 5.88 15.09
C THR A 112 11.41 7.13 15.99
N LYS A 113 10.49 8.07 15.72
CA LYS A 113 10.31 9.26 16.55
C LYS A 113 9.85 8.93 17.97
N GLU A 114 8.88 8.03 18.11
CA GLU A 114 8.26 7.69 19.40
C GLU A 114 9.11 6.76 20.27
N SER A 115 9.87 5.87 19.64
CA SER A 115 10.80 4.94 20.29
C SER A 115 12.08 5.64 20.77
N GLY A 116 12.43 6.78 20.18
CA GLY A 116 13.72 7.42 20.43
C GLY A 116 14.89 6.65 19.84
N PHE A 117 14.66 5.79 18.82
CA PHE A 117 15.71 5.23 17.97
C PHE A 117 16.34 6.34 17.13
N SER A 118 17.07 7.25 17.76
CA SER A 118 18.06 8.08 17.10
C SER A 118 19.22 7.13 16.76
N GLY A 119 19.40 6.85 15.47
CA GLY A 119 20.53 6.05 14.99
C GLY A 119 21.87 6.66 15.38
#